data_AF-A0A1Y4WB62-F1
#
_entry.id   AF-A0A1Y4WB62-F1
#
_cell.length_a   1.000
_cell.length_b   1.000
_cell.length_c   1.000
_cell.angle_alpha   90.00
_cell.angle_beta   90.00
_cell.angle_gamma   90.00
#
_symmetry.space_group_name_H-M   'P 1'
#
loop_
_entity.id
_entity.type
_entity.pdbx_description
1 polymer ?
#
loop_
_entity_poly.entity_id
_entity_poly.type
_entity_poly.pdbx_seq_one_letter_code
_entity_poly.pdbx_strand_id
1 'polypeptide(L)'
;MKKTRKILALGLSLVMMLALCLTAGTVNAAGDVASKEVSTAKAFKEAFENDTDGEIRITGSFTITEPMNTNPIPKTIIDERANPGTGYLANLINIDSQEHYVFDNVVFEANEHTKNLLSVNGGAIVTIMNSTFNHQKASDGAPVIINKSEAYFTGVNTLNLGEKSWYGINVDGDEDHGYASFSNGTIVCHTVDSNPTQSVVCTDNFGWVDSLNLSTVMTDDGKSRQLAYVNAGDLVDFIAAKKDKNVVEVNIREDIPLKETFNISEAMTIIGDGGAFVADNFTTKDNVVTVTSKGVQLDNVKIVTDESTKSGLHIYGGEVTATHLTVDNRNTAGGAAVVLNGGQLDLNGTTTFQLGENSWGAINIDNRSNVDPVLNIANNATINVSSPDESVGLYYVDADKQDSILLENVVNLPETVTVTMNNKEVTVNNGVITEPTQPTDPTTPGEDSKPEQPEQPEQETITITMKAIVDGKEVNLEELGLTLEDTQIKGIAKGSVLSEADLKELDSMKDGFNFEGYTFKGFFLDVEGTEPLKASVPFNEDTTIYMIWDKNIDVTVTPNPEDTDKPVQDTTTNKPEQKPAESDKTVKTDDNSQTILYGLMLSLSIVGTGIVVLNKKREKLLNK
;
A
#
# COMPACT_ATOMS: atom_id res chain seq x y z
N MET A 1 21.05 -1.25 47.42
CA MET A 1 19.57 -1.31 47.39
C MET A 1 19.10 -1.54 45.95
N LYS A 2 17.85 -1.98 45.76
CA LYS A 2 16.94 -1.78 44.59
C LYS A 2 17.52 -1.01 43.38
N LYS A 3 17.37 -1.44 42.11
CA LYS A 3 16.66 -2.58 41.47
C LYS A 3 17.31 -2.85 40.10
N THR A 4 17.38 -4.10 39.67
CA THR A 4 17.50 -4.46 38.24
C THR A 4 16.30 -5.34 37.88
N ARG A 5 15.42 -4.88 36.99
CA ARG A 5 14.33 -5.73 36.46
C ARG A 5 14.92 -6.57 35.33
N LYS A 6 14.76 -7.90 35.41
CA LYS A 6 15.08 -8.80 34.31
C LYS A 6 13.96 -8.74 33.27
N ILE A 7 14.35 -8.76 31.99
CA ILE A 7 13.47 -9.18 30.89
C ILE A 7 13.10 -10.65 31.15
N LEU A 8 11.83 -11.00 30.92
CA LEU A 8 11.36 -12.38 30.92
C LEU A 8 10.54 -12.58 29.64
N ALA A 9 10.76 -13.68 28.93
CA ALA A 9 10.15 -13.89 27.63
C ALA A 9 8.65 -14.23 27.73
N LEU A 10 7.80 -13.39 27.12
CA LEU A 10 6.53 -13.86 26.59
C LEU A 10 6.83 -14.54 25.25
N GLY A 11 7.01 -15.86 25.28
CA GLY A 11 7.41 -16.63 24.10
C GLY A 11 7.13 -18.13 24.20
N LEU A 12 6.27 -18.56 25.13
CA LEU A 12 5.88 -19.97 25.29
C LEU A 12 4.57 -20.13 26.09
N SER A 13 3.45 -19.56 25.59
CA SER A 13 2.15 -19.60 26.32
C SER A 13 0.91 -19.94 25.48
N LEU A 14 1.00 -20.00 24.14
CA LEU A 14 -0.18 -20.27 23.30
C LEU A 14 -0.40 -21.76 23.02
N VAL A 15 0.68 -22.53 22.87
CA VAL A 15 0.67 -23.96 22.48
C VAL A 15 0.14 -24.90 23.59
N MET A 16 -0.02 -24.42 24.83
CA MET A 16 -0.54 -25.25 25.94
C MET A 16 -2.02 -25.03 26.29
N MET A 17 -2.72 -24.07 25.66
CA MET A 17 -4.17 -23.89 25.92
C MET A 17 -5.07 -24.82 25.09
N LEU A 18 -4.58 -25.38 23.99
CA LEU A 18 -5.37 -26.29 23.13
C LEU A 18 -5.52 -27.73 23.69
N ALA A 19 -4.95 -28.02 24.86
CA ALA A 19 -4.95 -29.35 25.48
C ALA A 19 -5.80 -29.45 26.78
N LEU A 20 -6.53 -28.39 27.17
CA LEU A 20 -7.23 -28.32 28.47
C LEU A 20 -8.65 -27.73 28.41
N CYS A 21 -9.44 -28.06 27.38
CA CYS A 21 -10.91 -27.89 27.40
C CYS A 21 -11.70 -29.21 27.56
N LEU A 22 -11.00 -30.35 27.69
CA LEU A 22 -11.58 -31.62 28.13
C LEU A 22 -11.32 -31.83 29.63
N THR A 23 -12.21 -31.33 30.51
CA THR A 23 -12.54 -31.87 31.87
C THR A 23 -13.46 -30.92 32.66
N ALA A 24 -14.73 -30.83 32.26
CA ALA A 24 -15.79 -30.18 33.05
C ALA A 24 -17.08 -31.02 33.16
N GLY A 25 -16.94 -32.35 33.08
CA GLY A 25 -18.01 -33.33 33.23
C GLY A 25 -17.60 -34.43 34.21
N THR A 26 -18.57 -34.93 34.99
CA THR A 26 -18.40 -35.89 36.08
C THR A 26 -17.47 -37.07 35.78
N VAL A 27 -16.55 -37.37 36.72
CA VAL A 27 -15.66 -38.54 36.66
C VAL A 27 -16.45 -39.83 36.89
N ASN A 28 -17.05 -40.37 35.82
CA ASN A 28 -17.28 -41.79 35.71
C ASN A 28 -15.94 -42.50 35.47
N ALA A 29 -15.83 -43.75 35.94
CA ALA A 29 -14.62 -44.53 35.73
C ALA A 29 -14.41 -44.84 34.25
N ALA A 30 -13.14 -44.91 33.82
CA ALA A 30 -12.77 -45.40 32.50
C ALA A 30 -13.00 -46.93 32.42
N GLY A 31 -14.25 -47.32 32.19
CA GLY A 31 -14.54 -48.55 31.47
C GLY A 31 -14.18 -48.38 29.99
N ASP A 32 -14.02 -49.50 29.27
CA ASP A 32 -13.77 -49.46 27.84
C ASP A 32 -14.89 -48.70 27.13
N VAL A 33 -14.54 -47.73 26.26
CA VAL A 33 -15.52 -47.07 25.40
C VAL A 33 -16.08 -48.14 24.48
N ALA A 34 -17.37 -48.46 24.62
CA ALA A 34 -17.97 -49.52 23.83
C ALA A 34 -17.92 -49.13 22.35
N SER A 35 -17.28 -49.99 21.56
CA SER A 35 -17.08 -49.79 20.13
C SER A 35 -17.93 -50.78 19.34
N LYS A 36 -18.56 -50.27 18.29
CA LYS A 36 -19.61 -50.97 17.56
C LYS A 36 -19.34 -50.99 16.06
N GLU A 37 -18.96 -52.14 15.53
CA GLU A 37 -18.91 -52.36 14.07
C GLU A 37 -20.33 -52.31 13.46
N VAL A 38 -20.49 -51.54 12.39
CA VAL A 38 -21.75 -51.41 11.64
C VAL A 38 -21.51 -51.34 10.13
N SER A 39 -22.34 -52.03 9.37
CA SER A 39 -22.25 -52.14 7.90
C SER A 39 -23.57 -51.88 7.16
N THR A 40 -24.60 -51.43 7.88
CA THR A 40 -25.93 -51.11 7.34
C THR A 40 -26.53 -49.92 8.10
N ALA A 41 -27.38 -49.13 7.45
CA ALA A 41 -28.04 -47.98 8.07
C ALA A 41 -28.86 -48.35 9.32
N LYS A 42 -29.48 -49.55 9.33
CA LYS A 42 -30.16 -50.06 10.53
C LYS A 42 -29.19 -50.27 11.69
N ALA A 43 -28.07 -50.96 11.46
CA ALA A 43 -27.07 -51.20 12.50
C ALA A 43 -26.42 -49.90 12.98
N PHE A 44 -26.18 -48.95 12.07
CA PHE A 44 -25.72 -47.60 12.39
C PHE A 44 -26.71 -46.87 13.31
N LYS A 45 -28.00 -46.82 12.95
CA LYS A 45 -29.06 -46.22 13.79
C LYS A 45 -29.12 -46.88 15.18
N GLU A 46 -29.10 -48.21 15.25
CA GLU A 46 -29.11 -48.96 16.51
C GLU A 46 -27.89 -48.67 17.40
N ALA A 47 -26.73 -48.28 16.84
CA ALA A 47 -25.53 -47.88 17.57
C ALA A 47 -25.51 -46.37 17.91
N PHE A 48 -26.01 -45.53 17.00
CA PHE A 48 -26.10 -44.09 17.18
C PHE A 48 -27.08 -43.75 18.30
N GLU A 49 -28.23 -44.43 18.37
CA GLU A 49 -29.24 -44.26 19.42
C GLU A 49 -28.91 -45.00 20.74
N ASN A 50 -27.76 -45.69 20.85
CA ASN A 50 -27.37 -46.43 22.05
C ASN A 50 -26.68 -45.51 23.09
N ASP A 51 -27.14 -45.53 24.34
CA ASP A 51 -26.58 -44.74 25.46
C ASP A 51 -25.22 -45.26 26.01
N THR A 52 -24.58 -46.22 25.35
CA THR A 52 -23.29 -46.80 25.78
C THR A 52 -22.25 -46.96 24.67
N ASP A 53 -22.65 -47.12 23.40
CA ASP A 53 -21.74 -47.22 22.26
C ASP A 53 -21.14 -45.84 21.94
N GLY A 54 -19.92 -45.56 22.40
CA GLY A 54 -19.22 -44.29 22.16
C GLY A 54 -18.42 -44.23 20.85
N GLU A 55 -17.99 -45.39 20.35
CA GLU A 55 -17.34 -45.51 19.04
C GLU A 55 -18.21 -46.32 18.07
N ILE A 56 -18.35 -45.84 16.84
CA ILE A 56 -19.09 -46.51 15.76
C ILE A 56 -18.14 -46.71 14.59
N ARG A 57 -17.78 -47.98 14.31
CA ARG A 57 -16.79 -48.36 13.29
C ARG A 57 -17.52 -48.81 12.03
N ILE A 58 -17.42 -48.02 10.97
CA ILE A 58 -18.12 -48.25 9.71
C ILE A 58 -17.34 -49.25 8.88
N THR A 59 -17.92 -50.45 8.65
CA THR A 59 -17.30 -51.55 7.90
C THR A 59 -18.02 -51.87 6.58
N GLY A 60 -19.09 -51.13 6.26
CA GLY A 60 -19.80 -51.22 4.97
C GLY A 60 -20.58 -49.95 4.65
N SER A 61 -20.74 -49.63 3.36
CA SER A 61 -21.41 -48.41 2.88
C SER A 61 -22.93 -48.56 2.90
N PHE A 62 -23.64 -47.49 3.31
CA PHE A 62 -25.10 -47.45 3.40
C PHE A 62 -25.66 -46.05 3.15
N THR A 63 -27.00 -45.96 3.11
CA THR A 63 -27.78 -44.71 3.05
C THR A 63 -28.84 -44.73 4.14
N ILE A 64 -28.97 -43.64 4.87
CA ILE A 64 -30.00 -43.42 5.89
C ILE A 64 -31.20 -42.77 5.20
N THR A 65 -32.31 -43.49 5.17
CA THR A 65 -33.60 -43.05 4.58
C THR A 65 -34.70 -42.88 5.63
N GLU A 66 -34.45 -43.34 6.86
CA GLU A 66 -35.38 -43.37 7.99
C GLU A 66 -34.91 -42.35 9.05
N PRO A 67 -35.83 -41.67 9.77
CA PRO A 67 -35.44 -40.70 10.81
C PRO A 67 -34.66 -41.37 11.94
N MET A 68 -33.83 -40.60 12.66
CA MET A 68 -33.09 -41.08 13.85
C MET A 68 -33.41 -40.24 15.09
N ASN A 69 -33.39 -40.87 16.26
CA ASN A 69 -33.45 -40.16 17.54
C ASN A 69 -32.12 -39.42 17.83
N THR A 70 -32.21 -38.26 18.48
CA THR A 70 -31.06 -37.49 18.93
C THR A 70 -30.39 -38.18 20.13
N ASN A 71 -29.09 -38.49 20.07
CA ASN A 71 -28.35 -39.01 21.21
C ASN A 71 -27.60 -37.87 21.94
N PRO A 72 -27.78 -37.68 23.27
CA PRO A 72 -27.06 -36.66 24.04
C PRO A 72 -25.63 -37.03 24.44
N ILE A 73 -25.14 -38.23 24.06
CA ILE A 73 -23.80 -38.73 24.39
C ILE A 73 -22.88 -38.58 23.16
N PRO A 74 -21.66 -38.01 23.31
CA PRO A 74 -20.71 -37.88 22.21
C PRO A 74 -20.40 -39.21 21.52
N LYS A 75 -20.18 -39.13 20.20
CA LYS A 75 -19.93 -40.28 19.33
C LYS A 75 -18.67 -40.05 18.49
N THR A 76 -17.84 -41.08 18.34
CA THR A 76 -16.75 -41.11 17.34
C THR A 76 -17.11 -42.10 16.24
N ILE A 77 -17.31 -41.62 15.02
CA ILE A 77 -17.69 -42.41 13.84
C ILE A 77 -16.46 -42.55 12.95
N ILE A 78 -15.99 -43.78 12.73
CA ILE A 78 -14.69 -44.09 12.13
C ILE A 78 -14.89 -44.89 10.84
N ASP A 79 -14.26 -44.48 9.73
CA ASP A 79 -14.23 -45.28 8.50
C ASP A 79 -13.18 -46.41 8.58
N GLU A 80 -13.63 -47.67 8.61
CA GLU A 80 -12.77 -48.86 8.55
C GLU A 80 -12.94 -49.66 7.24
N ARG A 81 -13.62 -49.09 6.25
CA ARG A 81 -13.89 -49.77 4.96
C ARG A 81 -12.62 -49.81 4.10
N ALA A 82 -11.99 -50.97 4.00
CA ALA A 82 -10.85 -51.22 3.11
C ALA A 82 -11.18 -51.18 1.59
N ASN A 83 -12.46 -51.13 1.22
CA ASN A 83 -12.91 -50.86 -0.15
C ASN A 83 -14.39 -50.41 -0.14
N PRO A 84 -14.66 -49.09 0.02
CA PRO A 84 -16.03 -48.59 0.08
C PRO A 84 -16.69 -48.46 -1.31
N GLY A 85 -15.95 -48.69 -2.40
CA GLY A 85 -16.43 -48.47 -3.77
C GLY A 85 -16.14 -47.07 -4.28
N THR A 86 -17.00 -46.52 -5.14
CA THR A 86 -16.82 -45.21 -5.79
C THR A 86 -18.10 -44.39 -5.77
N GLY A 87 -17.97 -43.07 -6.03
CA GLY A 87 -19.09 -42.14 -5.99
C GLY A 87 -19.76 -42.12 -4.62
N TYR A 88 -21.10 -42.21 -4.60
CA TYR A 88 -21.91 -42.21 -3.38
C TYR A 88 -21.52 -43.29 -2.35
N LEU A 89 -20.99 -44.43 -2.83
CA LEU A 89 -20.57 -45.52 -1.94
C LEU A 89 -19.28 -45.21 -1.15
N ALA A 90 -18.45 -44.27 -1.64
CA ALA A 90 -17.22 -43.83 -0.98
C ALA A 90 -17.46 -42.80 0.14
N ASN A 91 -18.66 -42.24 0.24
CA ASN A 91 -19.08 -41.39 1.36
C ASN A 91 -19.18 -42.24 2.64
N LEU A 92 -18.82 -41.70 3.81
CA LEU A 92 -18.90 -42.41 5.09
C LEU A 92 -20.36 -42.57 5.55
N ILE A 93 -21.10 -41.47 5.62
CA ILE A 93 -22.55 -41.46 5.83
C ILE A 93 -23.23 -40.75 4.66
N ASN A 94 -24.24 -41.41 4.11
CA ASN A 94 -25.21 -40.82 3.19
C ASN A 94 -26.57 -40.69 3.89
N ILE A 95 -27.21 -39.54 3.73
CA ILE A 95 -28.61 -39.29 4.06
C ILE A 95 -29.34 -38.99 2.74
N ASP A 96 -30.48 -39.65 2.53
CA ASP A 96 -31.34 -39.46 1.34
C ASP A 96 -32.81 -39.64 1.77
N SER A 97 -33.43 -38.55 2.23
CA SER A 97 -34.78 -38.55 2.82
C SER A 97 -35.34 -37.13 2.91
N GLN A 98 -36.58 -36.98 3.40
CA GLN A 98 -37.20 -35.70 3.75
C GLN A 98 -37.36 -35.56 5.27
N GLU A 99 -36.44 -36.18 6.02
CA GLU A 99 -36.49 -36.29 7.48
C GLU A 99 -35.47 -35.36 8.17
N HIS A 100 -35.68 -35.13 9.46
CA HIS A 100 -34.79 -34.32 10.30
C HIS A 100 -33.78 -35.19 11.05
N TYR A 101 -32.52 -34.77 11.10
CA TYR A 101 -31.44 -35.43 11.81
C TYR A 101 -30.65 -34.45 12.69
N VAL A 102 -30.08 -34.94 13.78
CA VAL A 102 -29.20 -34.14 14.65
C VAL A 102 -27.94 -34.93 14.98
N PHE A 103 -26.78 -34.31 14.75
CA PHE A 103 -25.48 -34.75 15.22
C PHE A 103 -24.97 -33.74 16.23
N ASP A 104 -24.98 -34.08 17.53
CA ASP A 104 -24.40 -33.26 18.59
C ASP A 104 -23.16 -33.94 19.18
N ASN A 105 -22.07 -33.18 19.30
CA ASN A 105 -20.80 -33.63 19.88
C ASN A 105 -20.24 -34.90 19.20
N VAL A 106 -20.29 -34.93 17.86
CA VAL A 106 -19.87 -36.07 17.03
C VAL A 106 -18.51 -35.80 16.38
N VAL A 107 -17.62 -36.78 16.44
CA VAL A 107 -16.35 -36.79 15.69
C VAL A 107 -16.47 -37.74 14.51
N PHE A 108 -16.22 -37.28 13.29
CA PHE A 108 -16.24 -38.07 12.06
C PHE A 108 -14.80 -38.25 11.55
N GLU A 109 -14.29 -39.48 11.46
CA GLU A 109 -12.89 -39.80 11.11
C GLU A 109 -12.77 -40.49 9.74
N ALA A 110 -12.10 -39.83 8.79
CA ALA A 110 -11.83 -40.37 7.45
C ALA A 110 -10.67 -41.37 7.43
N ASN A 111 -10.66 -42.24 6.41
CA ASN A 111 -9.53 -43.06 6.00
C ASN A 111 -9.10 -42.74 4.55
N GLU A 112 -8.08 -43.43 4.04
CA GLU A 112 -7.52 -43.24 2.70
C GLU A 112 -8.42 -43.67 1.52
N HIS A 113 -9.67 -44.05 1.80
CA HIS A 113 -10.70 -44.42 0.83
C HIS A 113 -12.03 -43.64 1.00
N THR A 114 -12.19 -42.88 2.09
CA THR A 114 -13.33 -41.98 2.28
C THR A 114 -13.31 -40.88 1.20
N LYS A 115 -14.47 -40.50 0.66
CA LYS A 115 -14.62 -39.32 -0.20
C LYS A 115 -15.32 -38.14 0.49
N ASN A 116 -16.41 -38.39 1.22
CA ASN A 116 -17.06 -37.35 2.02
C ASN A 116 -17.44 -37.96 3.37
N LEU A 117 -17.41 -37.19 4.47
CA LEU A 117 -17.81 -37.73 5.78
C LEU A 117 -19.34 -37.76 5.93
N LEU A 118 -20.01 -36.68 5.52
CA LEU A 118 -21.46 -36.58 5.54
C LEU A 118 -21.99 -36.04 4.20
N SER A 119 -22.86 -36.80 3.54
CA SER A 119 -23.57 -36.37 2.33
C SER A 119 -25.07 -36.30 2.62
N VAL A 120 -25.64 -35.09 2.54
CA VAL A 120 -27.04 -34.79 2.82
C VAL A 120 -27.78 -34.56 1.50
N ASN A 121 -28.80 -35.38 1.24
CA ASN A 121 -29.54 -35.42 -0.03
C ASN A 121 -31.04 -35.66 0.24
N GLY A 122 -31.87 -35.52 -0.80
CA GLY A 122 -33.28 -35.91 -0.80
C GLY A 122 -34.26 -34.86 -0.24
N GLY A 123 -33.76 -33.69 0.18
CA GLY A 123 -34.52 -32.70 0.94
C GLY A 123 -34.41 -32.89 2.46
N ALA A 124 -33.35 -33.55 2.94
CA ALA A 124 -33.14 -33.80 4.36
C ALA A 124 -32.69 -32.52 5.10
N ILE A 125 -33.03 -32.43 6.37
CA ILE A 125 -32.68 -31.29 7.24
C ILE A 125 -31.76 -31.81 8.35
N VAL A 126 -30.53 -31.29 8.45
CA VAL A 126 -29.53 -31.77 9.41
C VAL A 126 -29.03 -30.66 10.32
N THR A 127 -29.27 -30.78 11.62
CA THR A 127 -28.64 -29.92 12.63
C THR A 127 -27.31 -30.53 13.06
N ILE A 128 -26.23 -29.76 12.95
CA ILE A 128 -24.87 -30.18 13.28
C ILE A 128 -24.37 -29.30 14.42
N MET A 129 -24.02 -29.92 15.54
CA MET A 129 -23.71 -29.24 16.80
C MET A 129 -22.40 -29.75 17.37
N ASN A 130 -21.52 -28.85 17.81
CA ASN A 130 -20.31 -29.16 18.59
C ASN A 130 -19.40 -30.25 17.96
N SER A 131 -19.47 -30.44 16.63
CA SER A 131 -18.99 -31.64 15.95
C SER A 131 -17.68 -31.41 15.18
N THR A 132 -16.83 -32.42 15.12
CA THR A 132 -15.52 -32.37 14.45
C THR A 132 -15.49 -33.33 13.25
N PHE A 133 -15.05 -32.84 12.10
CA PHE A 133 -14.90 -33.61 10.88
C PHE A 133 -13.42 -33.68 10.52
N ASN A 134 -12.82 -34.87 10.64
CA ASN A 134 -11.42 -35.11 10.31
C ASN A 134 -11.29 -35.72 8.92
N HIS A 135 -11.02 -34.86 7.93
CA HIS A 135 -10.88 -35.20 6.52
C HIS A 135 -9.40 -35.34 6.10
N GLN A 136 -8.44 -35.27 7.04
CA GLN A 136 -7.01 -35.20 6.75
C GLN A 136 -6.46 -36.38 5.95
N LYS A 137 -7.08 -37.55 6.07
CA LYS A 137 -6.69 -38.79 5.36
C LYS A 137 -7.47 -39.05 4.07
N ALA A 138 -8.50 -38.26 3.77
CA ALA A 138 -9.47 -38.57 2.73
C ALA A 138 -8.85 -38.73 1.33
N SER A 139 -9.53 -39.49 0.48
CA SER A 139 -9.07 -39.84 -0.87
C SER A 139 -9.31 -38.75 -1.91
N ASP A 140 -10.34 -37.93 -1.70
CA ASP A 140 -10.96 -36.95 -2.60
C ASP A 140 -12.05 -36.21 -1.78
N GLY A 141 -12.80 -35.26 -2.36
CA GLY A 141 -14.08 -34.76 -1.81
C GLY A 141 -14.01 -33.75 -0.65
N ALA A 142 -15.02 -33.73 0.22
CA ALA A 142 -15.18 -32.74 1.29
C ALA A 142 -15.79 -33.33 2.58
N PRO A 143 -15.50 -32.76 3.78
CA PRO A 143 -16.14 -33.15 5.03
C PRO A 143 -17.66 -33.24 4.95
N VAL A 144 -18.34 -32.22 4.43
CA VAL A 144 -19.81 -32.20 4.29
C VAL A 144 -20.21 -31.81 2.88
N ILE A 145 -21.15 -32.54 2.30
CA ILE A 145 -21.87 -32.19 1.07
C ILE A 145 -23.34 -31.99 1.42
N ILE A 146 -23.89 -30.82 1.08
CA ILE A 146 -25.32 -30.49 1.18
C ILE A 146 -25.82 -30.35 -0.25
N ASN A 147 -26.65 -31.31 -0.70
CA ASN A 147 -27.16 -31.38 -2.06
C ASN A 147 -28.69 -31.29 -2.03
N LYS A 148 -29.24 -30.15 -2.47
CA LYS A 148 -30.70 -29.89 -2.53
C LYS A 148 -31.41 -30.20 -1.21
N SER A 149 -30.77 -29.79 -0.12
CA SER A 149 -31.05 -30.15 1.27
C SER A 149 -30.60 -29.01 2.19
N GLU A 150 -30.81 -29.14 3.50
CA GLU A 150 -30.50 -28.07 4.47
C GLU A 150 -29.56 -28.56 5.58
N ALA A 151 -28.63 -27.70 6.01
CA ALA A 151 -27.86 -27.91 7.23
C ALA A 151 -27.82 -26.67 8.14
N TYR A 152 -27.91 -26.92 9.44
CA TYR A 152 -27.89 -25.90 10.49
C TYR A 152 -26.71 -26.14 11.42
N PHE A 153 -25.64 -25.35 11.26
CA PHE A 153 -24.43 -25.44 12.08
C PHE A 153 -24.58 -24.58 13.33
N THR A 154 -24.57 -25.21 14.51
CA THR A 154 -24.72 -24.54 15.80
C THR A 154 -23.63 -24.96 16.80
N GLY A 155 -23.40 -24.16 17.85
CA GLY A 155 -22.24 -24.39 18.72
C GLY A 155 -20.91 -24.23 17.97
N VAL A 156 -19.85 -24.92 18.38
CA VAL A 156 -18.53 -24.83 17.72
C VAL A 156 -18.24 -26.09 16.93
N ASN A 157 -18.23 -26.00 15.60
CA ASN A 157 -17.94 -27.13 14.71
C ASN A 157 -16.55 -26.96 14.08
N THR A 158 -15.82 -28.06 13.91
CA THR A 158 -14.41 -28.06 13.45
C THR A 158 -14.25 -28.92 12.21
N LEU A 159 -13.59 -28.40 11.18
CA LEU A 159 -13.22 -29.11 9.95
C LEU A 159 -11.70 -29.18 9.88
N ASN A 160 -11.13 -30.39 9.74
CA ASN A 160 -9.71 -30.59 9.51
C ASN A 160 -9.52 -31.13 8.10
N LEU A 161 -9.02 -30.31 7.17
CA LEU A 161 -8.86 -30.69 5.78
C LEU A 161 -7.54 -31.41 5.55
N GLY A 162 -7.55 -32.40 4.66
CA GLY A 162 -6.34 -32.97 4.05
C GLY A 162 -6.10 -32.38 2.66
N GLU A 163 -4.91 -32.59 2.10
CA GLU A 163 -4.47 -32.03 0.81
C GLU A 163 -5.45 -32.29 -0.34
N LYS A 164 -6.11 -33.46 -0.33
CA LYS A 164 -7.07 -33.89 -1.35
C LYS A 164 -8.51 -33.39 -1.13
N SER A 165 -8.75 -32.64 -0.06
CA SER A 165 -10.08 -32.04 0.19
C SER A 165 -10.28 -30.87 -0.77
N TRP A 166 -11.47 -30.77 -1.36
CA TRP A 166 -11.84 -29.65 -2.23
C TRP A 166 -12.01 -28.35 -1.41
N TYR A 167 -12.73 -28.47 -0.30
CA TYR A 167 -13.18 -27.41 0.61
C TYR A 167 -13.83 -28.08 1.83
N GLY A 168 -14.26 -27.31 2.84
CA GLY A 168 -14.85 -27.82 4.07
C GLY A 168 -16.30 -28.31 3.93
N ILE A 169 -17.17 -27.46 3.39
CA ILE A 169 -18.59 -27.75 3.17
C ILE A 169 -18.94 -27.38 1.73
N ASN A 170 -19.60 -28.27 0.99
CA ASN A 170 -20.25 -27.91 -0.27
C ASN A 170 -21.74 -27.65 -0.06
N VAL A 171 -22.27 -26.60 -0.70
CA VAL A 171 -23.71 -26.36 -0.85
C VAL A 171 -24.04 -26.37 -2.34
N ASP A 172 -24.64 -27.46 -2.81
CA ASP A 172 -25.06 -27.69 -4.20
C ASP A 172 -26.59 -27.66 -4.26
N GLY A 173 -27.17 -26.75 -5.04
CA GLY A 173 -28.59 -26.40 -4.93
C GLY A 173 -29.45 -26.61 -6.17
N ASP A 174 -30.65 -26.03 -6.13
CA ASP A 174 -31.43 -25.54 -7.26
C ASP A 174 -32.18 -24.25 -6.84
N GLU A 175 -33.11 -23.78 -7.68
CA GLU A 175 -33.88 -22.55 -7.44
C GLU A 175 -34.70 -22.57 -6.14
N ASP A 176 -34.99 -23.75 -5.57
CA ASP A 176 -35.81 -23.93 -4.37
C ASP A 176 -35.06 -24.53 -3.15
N HIS A 177 -33.91 -25.21 -3.32
CA HIS A 177 -33.23 -25.97 -2.25
C HIS A 177 -31.70 -25.87 -2.27
N GLY A 178 -31.05 -26.10 -1.11
CA GLY A 178 -29.60 -26.11 -0.94
C GLY A 178 -29.14 -24.98 -0.04
N TYR A 179 -29.12 -25.22 1.28
CA TYR A 179 -28.96 -24.18 2.29
C TYR A 179 -28.03 -24.58 3.45
N ALA A 180 -27.18 -23.67 3.88
CA ALA A 180 -26.37 -23.81 5.10
C ALA A 180 -26.46 -22.55 5.98
N SER A 181 -27.01 -22.68 7.19
CA SER A 181 -27.04 -21.60 8.19
C SER A 181 -25.98 -21.79 9.27
N PHE A 182 -25.30 -20.70 9.60
CA PHE A 182 -24.35 -20.60 10.72
C PHE A 182 -24.88 -19.68 11.85
N SER A 183 -26.15 -19.27 11.77
CA SER A 183 -26.81 -18.25 12.62
C SER A 183 -26.74 -18.46 14.13
N ASN A 184 -26.44 -19.68 14.59
CA ASN A 184 -26.34 -20.04 16.01
C ASN A 184 -25.04 -20.82 16.31
N GLY A 185 -24.00 -20.63 15.48
CA GLY A 185 -22.76 -21.40 15.59
C GLY A 185 -21.50 -20.67 15.14
N THR A 186 -20.40 -21.41 15.18
CA THR A 186 -19.08 -21.02 14.67
C THR A 186 -18.49 -22.23 13.96
N ILE A 187 -17.87 -21.99 12.82
CA ILE A 187 -17.14 -23.00 12.05
C ILE A 187 -15.65 -22.68 12.10
N VAL A 188 -14.84 -23.66 12.47
CA VAL A 188 -13.37 -23.56 12.53
C VAL A 188 -12.82 -24.50 11.46
N CYS A 189 -12.19 -23.97 10.42
CA CYS A 189 -11.72 -24.78 9.29
C CYS A 189 -10.20 -24.69 9.12
N HIS A 190 -9.53 -25.79 9.40
CA HIS A 190 -8.10 -25.97 9.22
C HIS A 190 -7.82 -26.46 7.79
N THR A 191 -7.45 -25.52 6.93
CA THR A 191 -6.92 -25.69 5.57
C THR A 191 -5.48 -26.20 5.59
N VAL A 192 -4.87 -26.47 4.42
CA VAL A 192 -3.45 -26.84 4.30
C VAL A 192 -2.75 -26.08 3.16
N ASP A 193 -1.56 -25.56 3.46
CA ASP A 193 -0.71 -24.74 2.57
C ASP A 193 -0.42 -25.40 1.21
N SER A 194 -0.39 -26.74 1.15
CA SER A 194 -0.17 -27.52 -0.07
C SER A 194 -1.38 -27.56 -1.01
N ASN A 195 -2.55 -27.05 -0.59
CA ASN A 195 -3.72 -26.81 -1.43
C ASN A 195 -4.34 -25.43 -1.10
N PRO A 196 -3.75 -24.33 -1.61
CA PRO A 196 -4.23 -22.96 -1.35
C PRO A 196 -5.62 -22.67 -1.94
N THR A 197 -6.22 -23.59 -2.69
CA THR A 197 -7.56 -23.40 -3.28
C THR A 197 -8.72 -23.89 -2.40
N GLN A 198 -8.41 -24.31 -1.17
CA GLN A 198 -9.39 -24.73 -0.16
C GLN A 198 -10.14 -23.54 0.45
N SER A 199 -11.39 -23.79 0.86
CA SER A 199 -12.28 -22.81 1.47
C SER A 199 -13.12 -23.47 2.56
N VAL A 200 -13.70 -22.66 3.46
CA VAL A 200 -14.53 -23.12 4.57
C VAL A 200 -15.86 -23.67 4.05
N VAL A 201 -16.52 -22.89 3.20
CA VAL A 201 -17.74 -23.28 2.49
C VAL A 201 -17.60 -22.88 1.03
N CYS A 202 -18.07 -23.74 0.13
CA CYS A 202 -18.20 -23.45 -1.29
C CYS A 202 -19.67 -23.65 -1.70
N THR A 203 -20.17 -22.78 -2.58
CA THR A 203 -21.54 -22.87 -3.10
C THR A 203 -21.51 -23.05 -4.62
N ASP A 204 -22.26 -24.02 -5.10
CA ASP A 204 -22.52 -24.30 -6.51
C ASP A 204 -24.05 -24.30 -6.75
N ASN A 205 -24.48 -24.08 -8.00
CA ASN A 205 -25.89 -24.23 -8.45
C ASN A 205 -26.96 -23.58 -7.54
N PHE A 206 -26.88 -22.26 -7.30
CA PHE A 206 -27.79 -21.50 -6.43
C PHE A 206 -27.70 -21.80 -4.92
N GLY A 207 -26.77 -22.65 -4.46
CA GLY A 207 -26.59 -22.95 -3.04
C GLY A 207 -26.43 -21.70 -2.17
N TRP A 208 -27.22 -21.61 -1.09
CA TRP A 208 -27.31 -20.46 -0.19
C TRP A 208 -26.53 -20.69 1.10
N VAL A 209 -25.72 -19.72 1.51
CA VAL A 209 -25.06 -19.69 2.83
C VAL A 209 -25.55 -18.46 3.62
N ASP A 210 -25.96 -18.70 4.87
CA ASP A 210 -26.50 -17.68 5.78
C ASP A 210 -25.64 -17.52 7.05
N SER A 211 -25.51 -16.27 7.49
CA SER A 211 -24.89 -15.88 8.77
C SER A 211 -23.43 -16.31 8.96
N LEU A 212 -22.71 -16.63 7.87
CA LEU A 212 -21.28 -16.88 7.88
C LEU A 212 -20.49 -15.60 7.56
N ASN A 213 -19.98 -14.93 8.59
CA ASN A 213 -19.16 -13.73 8.44
C ASN A 213 -17.70 -14.10 8.08
N LEU A 214 -17.51 -14.52 6.84
CA LEU A 214 -16.20 -14.67 6.20
C LEU A 214 -16.16 -13.87 4.90
N SER A 215 -14.95 -13.49 4.51
CA SER A 215 -14.67 -12.91 3.20
C SER A 215 -14.89 -13.95 2.09
N THR A 216 -15.34 -13.48 0.92
CA THR A 216 -15.78 -14.38 -0.16
C THR A 216 -15.17 -14.06 -1.50
N VAL A 217 -14.87 -15.11 -2.29
CA VAL A 217 -14.32 -15.04 -3.64
C VAL A 217 -15.30 -15.68 -4.63
N MET A 218 -15.77 -14.91 -5.60
CA MET A 218 -16.57 -15.38 -6.73
C MET A 218 -15.67 -15.73 -7.91
N THR A 219 -15.83 -16.95 -8.44
CA THR A 219 -15.16 -17.39 -9.68
C THR A 219 -16.16 -17.68 -10.79
N ASP A 220 -15.82 -17.31 -12.02
CA ASP A 220 -16.65 -17.51 -13.22
C ASP A 220 -15.80 -18.09 -14.37
N ASP A 221 -16.16 -19.29 -14.84
CA ASP A 221 -15.51 -19.98 -15.97
C ASP A 221 -16.30 -19.86 -17.29
N GLY A 222 -17.35 -19.03 -17.33
CA GLY A 222 -18.28 -18.89 -18.45
C GLY A 222 -19.27 -20.05 -18.60
N LYS A 223 -19.25 -21.04 -17.69
CA LYS A 223 -20.22 -22.15 -17.63
C LYS A 223 -20.89 -22.26 -16.26
N SER A 224 -20.15 -21.90 -15.21
CA SER A 224 -20.50 -22.03 -13.81
C SER A 224 -20.00 -20.82 -13.03
N ARG A 225 -20.78 -20.41 -12.02
CA ARG A 225 -20.36 -19.48 -10.98
C ARG A 225 -20.25 -20.22 -9.66
N GLN A 226 -19.18 -19.94 -8.94
CA GLN A 226 -18.85 -20.61 -7.69
C GLN A 226 -18.34 -19.57 -6.70
N LEU A 227 -19.07 -19.41 -5.59
CA LEU A 227 -18.74 -18.49 -4.50
C LEU A 227 -18.15 -19.30 -3.34
N ALA A 228 -16.96 -18.92 -2.90
CA ALA A 228 -16.24 -19.57 -1.81
C ALA A 228 -16.07 -18.62 -0.63
N TYR A 229 -16.30 -19.13 0.58
CA TYR A 229 -16.09 -18.45 1.86
C TYR A 229 -14.73 -18.90 2.41
N VAL A 230 -13.78 -17.96 2.51
CA VAL A 230 -12.36 -18.27 2.73
C VAL A 230 -11.92 -17.68 4.08
N ASN A 231 -11.01 -18.37 4.79
CA ASN A 231 -10.40 -17.81 6.00
C ASN A 231 -9.62 -16.55 5.66
N ALA A 232 -9.61 -15.54 6.54
CA ALA A 232 -8.85 -14.29 6.35
C ALA A 232 -7.37 -14.52 5.94
N GLY A 233 -6.70 -15.47 6.60
CA GLY A 233 -5.29 -15.79 6.35
C GLY A 233 -5.02 -16.53 5.03
N ASP A 234 -6.05 -17.12 4.41
CA ASP A 234 -5.92 -17.94 3.20
C ASP A 234 -6.39 -17.17 1.94
N LEU A 235 -7.03 -16.01 2.10
CA LEU A 235 -7.78 -15.32 1.04
C LEU A 235 -6.91 -14.92 -0.16
N VAL A 236 -5.72 -14.37 0.07
CA VAL A 236 -4.83 -13.93 -1.01
C VAL A 236 -4.20 -15.11 -1.74
N ASP A 237 -3.81 -16.17 -1.03
CA ASP A 237 -3.29 -17.40 -1.64
C ASP A 237 -4.37 -18.10 -2.47
N PHE A 238 -5.62 -18.10 -2.00
CA PHE A 238 -6.78 -18.59 -2.76
C PHE A 238 -6.96 -17.81 -4.06
N ILE A 239 -6.98 -16.48 -4.02
CA ILE A 239 -7.09 -15.63 -5.21
C ILE A 239 -5.91 -15.88 -6.16
N ALA A 240 -4.68 -15.92 -5.63
CA ALA A 240 -3.48 -16.14 -6.43
C ALA A 240 -3.48 -17.53 -7.12
N ALA A 241 -4.01 -18.56 -6.47
CA ALA A 241 -4.02 -19.93 -6.96
C ALA A 241 -5.14 -20.27 -7.96
N LYS A 242 -6.25 -19.51 -8.03
CA LYS A 242 -7.34 -19.76 -8.99
C LYS A 242 -6.96 -19.31 -10.42
N LYS A 243 -6.06 -20.04 -11.08
CA LYS A 243 -5.63 -19.77 -12.47
C LYS A 243 -6.50 -20.41 -13.56
N ASP A 244 -7.29 -21.42 -13.22
CA ASP A 244 -8.17 -22.13 -14.17
C ASP A 244 -9.63 -21.60 -14.20
N LYS A 245 -9.99 -20.67 -13.31
CA LYS A 245 -11.27 -19.94 -13.31
C LYS A 245 -10.98 -18.47 -13.01
N ASN A 246 -11.58 -17.52 -13.72
CA ASN A 246 -11.35 -16.10 -13.45
C ASN A 246 -11.94 -15.73 -12.08
N VAL A 247 -11.17 -15.06 -11.23
CA VAL A 247 -11.70 -14.36 -10.05
C VAL A 247 -12.35 -13.07 -10.54
N VAL A 248 -13.66 -12.94 -10.35
CA VAL A 248 -14.44 -11.80 -10.89
C VAL A 248 -14.86 -10.80 -9.82
N GLU A 249 -15.12 -11.28 -8.60
CA GLU A 249 -15.51 -10.47 -7.46
C GLU A 249 -14.91 -11.04 -6.17
N VAL A 250 -14.42 -10.16 -5.30
CA VAL A 250 -13.95 -10.48 -3.95
C VAL A 250 -14.64 -9.52 -2.99
N ASN A 251 -15.21 -10.05 -1.91
CA ASN A 251 -15.85 -9.25 -0.86
C ASN A 251 -15.11 -9.48 0.47
N ILE A 252 -14.69 -8.38 1.11
CA ILE A 252 -13.78 -8.34 2.27
C ILE A 252 -14.60 -7.98 3.53
N ARG A 253 -14.97 -8.99 4.35
CA ARG A 253 -15.81 -8.84 5.55
C ARG A 253 -15.04 -8.76 6.86
N GLU A 254 -13.73 -8.94 6.81
CA GLU A 254 -12.83 -8.97 7.96
C GLU A 254 -11.46 -8.42 7.55
N ASP A 255 -10.61 -8.08 8.53
CA ASP A 255 -9.25 -7.64 8.24
C ASP A 255 -8.38 -8.83 7.77
N ILE A 256 -7.79 -8.69 6.59
CA ILE A 256 -6.99 -9.70 5.87
C ILE A 256 -5.50 -9.45 6.16
N PRO A 257 -4.84 -10.29 6.98
CA PRO A 257 -3.44 -10.10 7.34
C PRO A 257 -2.50 -10.55 6.21
N LEU A 258 -1.71 -9.62 5.68
CA LEU A 258 -0.76 -9.84 4.60
C LEU A 258 0.67 -9.86 5.12
N LYS A 259 1.45 -10.89 4.79
CA LYS A 259 2.89 -10.99 5.14
C LYS A 259 3.82 -10.63 3.98
N GLU A 260 3.23 -10.42 2.81
CA GLU A 260 3.88 -9.91 1.59
C GLU A 260 2.84 -9.24 0.67
N THR A 261 3.33 -8.56 -0.37
CA THR A 261 2.56 -7.73 -1.30
C THR A 261 1.45 -8.51 -2.00
N PHE A 262 0.18 -8.10 -1.83
CA PHE A 262 -0.90 -8.65 -2.66
C PHE A 262 -0.79 -8.12 -4.09
N ASN A 263 -0.43 -9.00 -5.03
CA ASN A 263 -0.15 -8.67 -6.43
C ASN A 263 -1.37 -8.94 -7.33
N ILE A 264 -2.21 -7.91 -7.52
CA ILE A 264 -3.36 -7.97 -8.43
C ILE A 264 -2.83 -7.87 -9.87
N SER A 265 -2.96 -8.98 -10.60
CA SER A 265 -2.37 -9.20 -11.94
C SER A 265 -3.39 -9.61 -13.01
N GLU A 266 -4.67 -9.63 -12.65
CA GLU A 266 -5.82 -9.82 -13.53
C GLU A 266 -6.95 -8.82 -13.20
N ALA A 267 -7.97 -8.71 -14.06
CA ALA A 267 -9.08 -7.79 -13.87
C ALA A 267 -10.12 -8.41 -12.92
N MET A 268 -10.43 -7.71 -11.82
CA MET A 268 -11.38 -8.17 -10.80
C MET A 268 -12.03 -6.99 -10.07
N THR A 269 -13.19 -7.24 -9.45
CA THR A 269 -13.82 -6.29 -8.52
C THR A 269 -13.53 -6.70 -7.09
N ILE A 270 -13.13 -5.76 -6.24
CA ILE A 270 -12.94 -5.98 -4.80
C ILE A 270 -13.83 -5.00 -4.05
N ILE A 271 -14.63 -5.53 -3.11
CA ILE A 271 -15.64 -4.79 -2.34
C ILE A 271 -15.26 -4.87 -0.85
N GLY A 272 -15.09 -3.72 -0.19
CA GLY A 272 -14.95 -3.64 1.26
C GLY A 272 -16.31 -3.69 1.94
N ASP A 273 -16.59 -4.77 2.65
CA ASP A 273 -17.86 -5.06 3.34
C ASP A 273 -17.61 -5.10 4.87
N GLY A 274 -16.84 -4.11 5.35
CA GLY A 274 -16.42 -3.93 6.75
C GLY A 274 -14.96 -4.27 7.04
N GLY A 275 -14.29 -5.06 6.20
CA GLY A 275 -12.88 -5.45 6.36
C GLY A 275 -11.86 -4.57 5.61
N ALA A 276 -10.60 -4.99 5.64
CA ALA A 276 -9.47 -4.31 5.01
C ALA A 276 -8.33 -5.26 4.62
N PHE A 277 -7.43 -4.85 3.72
CA PHE A 277 -6.09 -5.44 3.61
C PHE A 277 -5.18 -4.79 4.65
N VAL A 278 -4.49 -5.59 5.47
CA VAL A 278 -3.68 -5.12 6.60
C VAL A 278 -2.30 -5.74 6.57
N ALA A 279 -1.25 -4.92 6.65
CA ALA A 279 0.12 -5.41 6.79
C ALA A 279 0.36 -6.15 8.12
N ASP A 280 0.99 -7.31 8.04
CA ASP A 280 1.48 -8.13 9.16
C ASP A 280 2.96 -8.45 8.96
N ASN A 281 3.83 -7.51 9.31
CA ASN A 281 5.27 -7.73 9.49
C ASN A 281 5.99 -8.29 8.23
N PHE A 282 5.86 -7.60 7.08
CA PHE A 282 6.53 -7.95 5.83
C PHE A 282 8.05 -8.11 6.02
N THR A 283 8.62 -9.11 5.36
CA THR A 283 10.09 -9.33 5.38
C THR A 283 10.85 -8.37 4.45
N THR A 284 10.17 -7.75 3.50
CA THR A 284 10.70 -6.79 2.53
C THR A 284 9.92 -5.48 2.58
N LYS A 285 10.63 -4.34 2.49
CA LYS A 285 9.98 -3.01 2.46
C LYS A 285 9.34 -2.77 1.09
N ASP A 286 8.09 -3.20 0.94
CA ASP A 286 7.27 -3.12 -0.26
C ASP A 286 5.88 -2.55 0.06
N ASN A 287 4.95 -2.60 -0.89
CA ASN A 287 3.61 -2.01 -0.82
C ASN A 287 2.57 -3.05 -0.35
N VAL A 288 1.50 -2.66 0.34
CA VAL A 288 0.49 -3.60 0.84
C VAL A 288 -0.25 -4.29 -0.32
N VAL A 289 -0.69 -3.49 -1.31
CA VAL A 289 -1.32 -3.96 -2.55
C VAL A 289 -0.59 -3.37 -3.74
N THR A 290 -0.23 -4.19 -4.72
CA THR A 290 0.30 -3.75 -6.02
C THR A 290 -0.62 -4.22 -7.15
N VAL A 291 -1.06 -3.28 -7.99
CA VAL A 291 -1.89 -3.55 -9.19
C VAL A 291 -1.04 -3.42 -10.45
N THR A 292 -1.06 -4.46 -11.28
CA THR A 292 -0.36 -4.52 -12.58
C THR A 292 -1.31 -4.78 -13.76
N SER A 293 -2.55 -5.18 -13.49
CA SER A 293 -3.62 -5.38 -14.45
C SER A 293 -4.43 -4.11 -14.74
N LYS A 294 -5.19 -4.15 -15.83
CA LYS A 294 -6.19 -3.14 -16.18
C LYS A 294 -7.60 -3.59 -15.82
N GLY A 295 -8.49 -2.65 -15.53
CA GLY A 295 -9.90 -2.94 -15.22
C GLY A 295 -10.10 -3.53 -13.82
N VAL A 296 -9.27 -3.12 -12.85
CA VAL A 296 -9.45 -3.47 -11.43
C VAL A 296 -10.40 -2.45 -10.81
N GLN A 297 -11.43 -2.93 -10.11
CA GLN A 297 -12.38 -2.08 -9.40
C GLN A 297 -12.21 -2.27 -7.90
N LEU A 298 -12.09 -1.19 -7.13
CA LEU A 298 -12.01 -1.20 -5.67
C LEU A 298 -13.17 -0.37 -5.12
N ASP A 299 -14.20 -0.99 -4.54
CA ASP A 299 -15.36 -0.29 -3.97
C ASP A 299 -15.36 -0.42 -2.43
N ASN A 300 -15.40 0.72 -1.72
CA ASN A 300 -15.31 0.81 -0.26
C ASN A 300 -14.09 0.09 0.37
N VAL A 301 -13.05 -0.18 -0.42
CA VAL A 301 -11.86 -0.94 0.01
C VAL A 301 -10.99 -0.11 0.97
N LYS A 302 -10.59 -0.73 2.08
CA LYS A 302 -9.62 -0.19 3.03
C LYS A 302 -8.29 -0.94 2.93
N ILE A 303 -7.19 -0.20 2.95
CA ILE A 303 -5.80 -0.72 2.97
C ILE A 303 -5.07 -0.10 4.16
N VAL A 304 -4.30 -0.88 4.92
CA VAL A 304 -3.61 -0.45 6.14
C VAL A 304 -2.14 -0.88 6.11
N THR A 305 -1.23 0.07 6.29
CA THR A 305 0.22 -0.17 6.37
C THR A 305 0.71 -0.43 7.79
N ASP A 306 1.90 -1.03 7.92
CA ASP A 306 2.68 -1.08 9.15
C ASP A 306 4.14 -0.59 8.92
N GLU A 307 4.95 -0.55 9.99
CA GLU A 307 6.37 -0.14 9.96
C GLU A 307 7.28 -0.96 9.03
N SER A 308 6.80 -2.11 8.54
CA SER A 308 7.53 -2.97 7.59
C SER A 308 7.28 -2.56 6.13
N THR A 309 6.10 -1.99 5.82
CA THR A 309 5.68 -1.59 4.47
C THR A 309 6.06 -0.15 4.10
N LYS A 310 5.95 0.21 2.81
CA LYS A 310 6.19 1.57 2.28
C LYS A 310 4.90 2.34 1.99
N SER A 311 3.96 1.70 1.29
CA SER A 311 2.79 2.37 0.71
C SER A 311 1.58 1.44 0.81
N GLY A 312 0.38 1.99 0.95
CA GLY A 312 -0.83 1.18 0.89
C GLY A 312 -1.06 0.59 -0.51
N LEU A 313 -1.27 1.46 -1.50
CA LEU A 313 -1.61 1.06 -2.87
C LEU A 313 -0.54 1.49 -3.87
N HIS A 314 -0.05 0.56 -4.70
CA HIS A 314 0.86 0.83 -5.80
C HIS A 314 0.24 0.40 -7.13
N ILE A 315 0.13 1.31 -8.09
CA ILE A 315 -0.44 1.05 -9.41
C ILE A 315 0.68 1.12 -10.43
N TYR A 316 1.19 -0.05 -10.84
CA TYR A 316 2.41 -0.19 -11.62
C TYR A 316 2.10 -0.51 -13.08
N GLY A 317 1.68 0.49 -13.85
CA GLY A 317 1.14 0.34 -15.21
C GLY A 317 -0.25 -0.31 -15.29
N GLY A 318 -0.91 -0.49 -14.15
CA GLY A 318 -2.29 -0.95 -14.09
C GLY A 318 -3.33 0.14 -14.40
N GLU A 319 -4.60 -0.19 -14.26
CA GLU A 319 -5.74 0.73 -14.42
C GLU A 319 -6.80 0.36 -13.38
N VAL A 320 -6.99 1.27 -12.42
CA VAL A 320 -7.81 1.08 -11.22
C VAL A 320 -8.92 2.14 -11.17
N THR A 321 -10.16 1.70 -11.06
CA THR A 321 -11.27 2.56 -10.64
C THR A 321 -11.55 2.30 -9.17
N ALA A 322 -11.36 3.30 -8.32
CA ALA A 322 -11.50 3.20 -6.88
C ALA A 322 -12.60 4.12 -6.36
N THR A 323 -13.65 3.52 -5.79
CA THR A 323 -14.82 4.19 -5.23
C THR A 323 -14.79 4.02 -3.71
N HIS A 324 -14.97 5.11 -2.95
CA HIS A 324 -14.91 5.09 -1.48
C HIS A 324 -13.61 4.51 -0.85
N LEU A 325 -12.47 4.66 -1.55
CA LEU A 325 -11.17 4.14 -1.13
C LEU A 325 -10.70 4.73 0.21
N THR A 326 -10.21 3.88 1.12
CA THR A 326 -9.48 4.32 2.32
C THR A 326 -8.07 3.73 2.35
N VAL A 327 -7.06 4.58 2.53
CA VAL A 327 -5.69 4.14 2.81
C VAL A 327 -5.22 4.73 4.14
N ASP A 328 -4.95 3.83 5.09
CA ASP A 328 -4.33 4.14 6.37
C ASP A 328 -2.82 3.90 6.28
N ASN A 329 -2.09 4.96 5.97
CA ASN A 329 -0.65 5.03 5.80
C ASN A 329 0.07 5.54 7.07
N ARG A 330 -0.61 5.56 8.23
CA ARG A 330 -0.10 6.21 9.47
C ARG A 330 1.12 5.50 10.05
N ASN A 331 1.17 4.18 9.95
CA ASN A 331 2.31 3.37 10.39
C ASN A 331 3.01 2.87 9.13
N THR A 332 4.12 3.47 8.74
CA THR A 332 4.84 3.11 7.50
C THR A 332 6.34 3.32 7.67
N ALA A 333 7.15 2.63 6.86
CA ALA A 333 8.59 2.87 6.72
C ALA A 333 8.95 4.11 5.87
N GLY A 334 7.98 4.71 5.17
CA GLY A 334 8.20 5.78 4.19
C GLY A 334 6.98 5.94 3.28
N GLY A 335 7.21 6.22 2.00
CA GLY A 335 6.21 6.14 0.93
C GLY A 335 5.08 7.17 0.99
N ALA A 336 4.33 7.28 -0.10
CA ALA A 336 3.02 7.92 -0.12
C ALA A 336 1.93 6.89 0.19
N ALA A 337 0.71 7.33 0.53
CA ALA A 337 -0.41 6.39 0.70
C ALA A 337 -0.73 5.62 -0.61
N VAL A 338 -0.61 6.32 -1.75
CA VAL A 338 -0.72 5.76 -3.09
C VAL A 338 0.52 6.11 -3.91
N VAL A 339 1.05 5.13 -4.65
CA VAL A 339 2.07 5.33 -5.69
C VAL A 339 1.45 5.01 -7.05
N LEU A 340 1.30 6.00 -7.91
CA LEU A 340 0.76 5.85 -9.26
C LEU A 340 1.90 5.92 -10.28
N ASN A 341 2.35 4.75 -10.74
CA ASN A 341 3.56 4.57 -11.53
C ASN A 341 3.21 4.15 -12.98
N GLY A 342 3.06 5.13 -13.87
CA GLY A 342 2.75 4.95 -15.30
C GLY A 342 1.49 4.15 -15.61
N GLY A 343 0.50 4.19 -14.72
CA GLY A 343 -0.83 3.59 -14.87
C GLY A 343 -1.95 4.60 -14.63
N GLN A 344 -3.19 4.14 -14.57
CA GLN A 344 -4.36 4.99 -14.34
C GLN A 344 -5.03 4.71 -12.98
N LEU A 345 -5.47 5.78 -12.31
CA LEU A 345 -6.30 5.75 -11.12
C LEU A 345 -7.48 6.72 -11.27
N ASP A 346 -8.71 6.19 -11.19
CA ASP A 346 -9.94 6.98 -11.13
C ASP A 346 -10.49 6.97 -9.70
N LEU A 347 -10.61 8.13 -9.06
CA LEU A 347 -11.14 8.29 -7.69
C LEU A 347 -12.60 8.77 -7.71
N ASN A 348 -13.50 7.95 -7.17
CA ASN A 348 -14.94 8.19 -7.07
C ASN A 348 -15.42 8.26 -5.61
N GLY A 349 -16.50 9.00 -5.36
CA GLY A 349 -17.15 9.05 -4.05
C GLY A 349 -16.27 9.74 -3.00
N THR A 350 -15.97 9.05 -1.89
CA THR A 350 -15.22 9.60 -0.75
C THR A 350 -13.89 8.88 -0.56
N THR A 351 -12.77 9.46 -1.02
CA THR A 351 -11.44 8.88 -0.77
C THR A 351 -10.87 9.44 0.54
N THR A 352 -10.22 8.59 1.36
CA THR A 352 -9.63 8.99 2.64
C THR A 352 -8.19 8.51 2.76
N PHE A 353 -7.26 9.45 3.02
CA PHE A 353 -5.84 9.21 3.25
C PHE A 353 -5.47 9.59 4.69
N GLN A 354 -5.06 8.60 5.49
CA GLN A 354 -4.55 8.83 6.84
C GLN A 354 -3.03 8.70 6.82
N LEU A 355 -2.31 9.80 7.03
CA LEU A 355 -0.86 9.92 6.89
C LEU A 355 -0.19 10.01 8.26
N GLY A 356 1.04 9.50 8.36
CA GLY A 356 1.86 9.53 9.58
C GLY A 356 3.18 10.27 9.37
N GLU A 357 4.00 10.36 10.42
CA GLU A 357 5.27 11.13 10.42
C GLU A 357 6.28 10.66 9.34
N ASN A 358 6.17 9.41 8.87
CA ASN A 358 7.01 8.85 7.81
C ASN A 358 6.39 8.94 6.40
N SER A 359 5.14 9.41 6.27
CA SER A 359 4.45 9.51 4.97
C SER A 359 4.97 10.70 4.15
N TRP A 360 5.29 10.47 2.88
CA TRP A 360 5.76 11.51 1.95
C TRP A 360 4.62 12.39 1.41
N GLY A 361 3.38 11.88 1.41
CA GLY A 361 2.19 12.56 0.91
C GLY A 361 1.04 11.58 0.68
N ALA A 362 -0.07 12.05 0.15
CA ALA A 362 -1.19 11.17 -0.20
C ALA A 362 -0.94 10.38 -1.48
N ILE A 363 -0.63 11.04 -2.61
CA ILE A 363 -0.40 10.38 -3.91
C ILE A 363 0.96 10.79 -4.51
N ASN A 364 1.85 9.82 -4.70
CA ASN A 364 3.04 9.98 -5.52
C ASN A 364 2.70 9.69 -7.00
N ILE A 365 3.13 10.58 -7.90
CA ILE A 365 2.86 10.55 -9.34
C ILE A 365 4.20 10.30 -10.07
N ASP A 366 4.37 9.09 -10.61
CA ASP A 366 5.62 8.63 -11.26
C ASP A 366 5.37 7.99 -12.64
N ASN A 367 6.39 7.94 -13.50
CA ASN A 367 6.30 7.39 -14.86
C ASN A 367 7.00 6.03 -15.03
N ARG A 368 6.24 5.03 -15.48
CA ARG A 368 6.75 3.67 -15.71
C ARG A 368 7.39 3.58 -17.09
N SER A 369 8.71 3.64 -17.15
CA SER A 369 9.45 3.46 -18.42
C SER A 369 9.04 4.44 -19.53
N ASN A 370 8.80 5.71 -19.15
CA ASN A 370 8.26 6.78 -20.00
C ASN A 370 6.80 6.58 -20.47
N VAL A 371 6.02 5.76 -19.75
CA VAL A 371 4.55 5.84 -19.75
C VAL A 371 4.14 6.76 -18.62
N ASP A 372 3.47 7.86 -18.96
CA ASP A 372 2.98 8.81 -17.98
C ASP A 372 1.77 8.25 -17.21
N PRO A 373 1.62 8.61 -15.92
CA PRO A 373 0.45 8.23 -15.12
C PRO A 373 -0.79 9.04 -15.52
N VAL A 374 -1.98 8.59 -15.09
CA VAL A 374 -3.24 9.34 -15.21
C VAL A 374 -4.03 9.25 -13.90
N LEU A 375 -4.21 10.37 -13.21
CA LEU A 375 -5.06 10.49 -12.03
C LEU A 375 -6.33 11.27 -12.41
N ASN A 376 -7.48 10.62 -12.35
CA ASN A 376 -8.78 11.26 -12.52
C ASN A 376 -9.51 11.32 -11.18
N ILE A 377 -10.12 12.46 -10.85
CA ILE A 377 -10.97 12.61 -9.68
C ILE A 377 -12.36 13.03 -10.15
N ALA A 378 -13.40 12.31 -9.72
CA ALA A 378 -14.76 12.52 -10.19
C ALA A 378 -15.36 13.86 -9.73
N ASN A 379 -16.27 14.42 -10.53
CA ASN A 379 -17.03 15.62 -10.15
C ASN A 379 -17.83 15.37 -8.85
N ASN A 380 -17.75 16.30 -7.90
CA ASN A 380 -18.35 16.21 -6.57
C ASN A 380 -17.79 15.06 -5.70
N ALA A 381 -16.61 14.51 -6.02
CA ALA A 381 -15.90 13.63 -5.10
C ALA A 381 -15.47 14.39 -3.84
N THR A 382 -15.29 13.66 -2.74
CA THR A 382 -14.71 14.16 -1.50
C THR A 382 -13.37 13.47 -1.26
N ILE A 383 -12.32 14.24 -1.01
CA ILE A 383 -10.99 13.73 -0.66
C ILE A 383 -10.64 14.21 0.76
N ASN A 384 -10.48 13.29 1.70
CA ASN A 384 -10.12 13.60 3.08
C ASN A 384 -8.65 13.22 3.32
N VAL A 385 -7.84 14.17 3.76
CA VAL A 385 -6.46 13.95 4.21
C VAL A 385 -6.37 14.25 5.70
N SER A 386 -5.69 13.39 6.46
CA SER A 386 -5.30 13.68 7.84
C SER A 386 -3.82 13.37 8.05
N SER A 387 -3.07 14.30 8.63
CA SER A 387 -1.61 14.20 8.78
C SER A 387 -1.13 14.94 10.03
N PRO A 388 -0.08 14.47 10.73
CA PRO A 388 0.60 15.25 11.78
C PRO A 388 1.35 16.47 11.22
N ASP A 389 1.72 16.45 9.93
CA ASP A 389 2.33 17.56 9.19
C ASP A 389 1.28 18.19 8.27
N GLU A 390 0.95 19.47 8.48
CA GLU A 390 -0.03 20.21 7.66
C GLU A 390 0.51 20.63 6.28
N SER A 391 1.79 20.41 5.96
CA SER A 391 2.44 20.82 4.71
C SER A 391 2.46 19.75 3.60
N VAL A 392 2.00 18.53 3.88
CA VAL A 392 2.01 17.42 2.90
C VAL A 392 1.08 17.66 1.71
N GLY A 393 1.52 17.29 0.51
CA GLY A 393 0.74 17.41 -0.72
C GLY A 393 -0.34 16.34 -0.86
N LEU A 394 -1.44 16.68 -1.55
CA LEU A 394 -2.45 15.71 -1.99
C LEU A 394 -1.88 14.82 -3.10
N TYR A 395 -1.21 15.42 -4.07
CA TYR A 395 -0.46 14.71 -5.10
C TYR A 395 0.85 15.44 -5.42
N TYR A 396 1.91 14.71 -5.77
CA TYR A 396 3.21 15.30 -6.09
C TYR A 396 4.02 14.42 -7.04
N VAL A 397 4.98 15.03 -7.74
CA VAL A 397 5.97 14.36 -8.60
C VAL A 397 7.34 14.51 -7.95
N ASP A 398 8.13 13.43 -7.88
CA ASP A 398 9.50 13.46 -7.34
C ASP A 398 10.41 14.40 -8.15
N ALA A 399 11.39 15.02 -7.47
CA ALA A 399 12.15 16.14 -8.04
C ALA A 399 12.95 15.78 -9.31
N ASP A 400 13.39 14.52 -9.48
CA ASP A 400 14.05 14.02 -10.69
C ASP A 400 13.08 13.77 -11.86
N LYS A 401 11.76 13.75 -11.60
CA LYS A 401 10.71 13.49 -12.58
C LYS A 401 9.92 14.72 -13.01
N GLN A 402 10.04 15.86 -12.31
CA GLN A 402 9.26 17.08 -12.59
C GLN A 402 9.51 17.68 -13.99
N ASP A 403 10.73 17.59 -14.52
CA ASP A 403 11.05 17.97 -15.92
C ASP A 403 10.45 16.97 -16.96
N SER A 404 9.85 15.85 -16.52
CA SER A 404 9.24 14.81 -17.40
C SER A 404 7.74 14.61 -17.21
N ILE A 405 7.17 14.87 -16.03
CA ILE A 405 5.75 14.71 -15.72
C ILE A 405 5.14 16.05 -15.34
N LEU A 406 4.43 16.67 -16.28
CA LEU A 406 3.67 17.89 -16.03
C LEU A 406 2.30 17.53 -15.42
N LEU A 407 2.11 17.84 -14.13
CA LEU A 407 0.89 17.56 -13.37
C LEU A 407 -0.39 18.05 -14.08
N GLU A 408 -0.34 19.19 -14.76
CA GLU A 408 -1.45 19.76 -15.55
C GLU A 408 -1.91 18.89 -16.74
N ASN A 409 -1.11 17.90 -17.17
CA ASN A 409 -1.45 16.95 -18.23
C ASN A 409 -1.88 15.56 -17.69
N VAL A 410 -1.54 15.23 -16.44
CA VAL A 410 -1.74 13.89 -15.86
C VAL A 410 -2.73 13.84 -14.69
N VAL A 411 -3.10 14.98 -14.10
CA VAL A 411 -4.10 15.05 -13.01
C VAL A 411 -5.33 15.85 -13.44
N ASN A 412 -6.46 15.16 -13.54
CA ASN A 412 -7.77 15.78 -13.74
C ASN A 412 -8.47 15.97 -12.38
N LEU A 413 -8.31 17.16 -11.80
CA LEU A 413 -8.99 17.61 -10.57
C LEU A 413 -10.06 18.67 -10.92
N PRO A 414 -11.37 18.33 -10.90
CA PRO A 414 -12.44 19.31 -11.12
C PRO A 414 -12.61 20.31 -9.96
N GLU A 415 -13.03 21.53 -10.28
CA GLU A 415 -13.43 22.58 -9.31
C GLU A 415 -14.56 22.16 -8.36
N THR A 416 -15.27 21.07 -8.65
CA THR A 416 -16.37 20.54 -7.83
C THR A 416 -15.92 19.56 -6.74
N VAL A 417 -14.63 19.22 -6.66
CA VAL A 417 -14.10 18.29 -5.66
C VAL A 417 -13.93 18.99 -4.31
N THR A 418 -14.53 18.45 -3.26
CA THR A 418 -14.28 18.89 -1.89
C THR A 418 -13.01 18.21 -1.38
N VAL A 419 -11.96 18.97 -1.06
CA VAL A 419 -10.77 18.45 -0.38
C VAL A 419 -10.76 18.95 1.07
N THR A 420 -10.49 18.04 2.01
CA THR A 420 -10.27 18.39 3.41
C THR A 420 -8.90 17.98 3.89
N MET A 421 -8.30 18.79 4.77
CA MET A 421 -7.06 18.52 5.48
C MET A 421 -7.29 18.68 6.97
N ASN A 422 -7.06 17.64 7.76
CA ASN A 422 -7.31 17.61 9.20
C ASN A 422 -8.73 18.10 9.60
N ASN A 423 -9.73 17.80 8.76
CA ASN A 423 -11.14 18.22 8.85
C ASN A 423 -11.42 19.72 8.56
N LYS A 424 -10.44 20.49 8.07
CA LYS A 424 -10.65 21.81 7.45
C LYS A 424 -10.87 21.61 5.94
N GLU A 425 -11.80 22.32 5.32
CA GLU A 425 -11.86 22.41 3.85
C GLU A 425 -10.64 23.19 3.33
N VAL A 426 -10.06 22.78 2.21
CA VAL A 426 -8.80 23.35 1.66
C VAL A 426 -8.83 23.48 0.14
N THR A 427 -8.09 24.45 -0.38
CA THR A 427 -7.81 24.56 -1.82
C THR A 427 -6.57 23.74 -2.18
N VAL A 428 -6.59 23.13 -3.37
CA VAL A 428 -5.43 22.41 -3.93
C VAL A 428 -4.97 23.11 -5.19
N ASN A 429 -3.69 23.51 -5.22
CA ASN A 429 -3.08 24.13 -6.39
C ASN A 429 -1.82 23.34 -6.78
N ASN A 430 -1.84 22.73 -7.98
CA ASN A 430 -0.78 21.86 -8.47
C ASN A 430 -0.34 20.77 -7.45
N GLY A 431 -1.30 20.22 -6.70
CA GLY A 431 -1.09 19.19 -5.69
C GLY A 431 -0.77 19.70 -4.27
N VAL A 432 -0.36 20.96 -4.13
CA VAL A 432 -0.11 21.60 -2.84
C VAL A 432 -1.44 21.95 -2.17
N ILE A 433 -1.58 21.58 -0.90
CA ILE A 433 -2.72 21.93 -0.04
C ILE A 433 -2.50 23.32 0.57
N THR A 434 -3.53 24.18 0.55
CA THR A 434 -3.53 25.50 1.19
C THR A 434 -4.84 25.76 1.94
N GLU A 435 -4.76 26.41 3.11
CA GLU A 435 -5.97 26.89 3.81
C GLU A 435 -6.73 27.91 2.94
N PRO A 436 -8.08 27.89 2.95
CA PRO A 436 -8.88 28.80 2.15
C PRO A 436 -8.76 30.21 2.70
N THR A 437 -8.48 31.18 1.82
CA THR A 437 -8.50 32.60 2.18
C THR A 437 -9.90 33.01 2.65
N GLN A 438 -10.01 33.36 3.93
CA GLN A 438 -11.28 33.71 4.56
C GLN A 438 -11.98 34.83 3.76
N PRO A 439 -13.27 34.66 3.38
CA PRO A 439 -14.01 35.71 2.70
C PRO A 439 -14.13 36.94 3.60
N THR A 440 -13.83 38.11 3.05
CA THR A 440 -14.01 39.39 3.74
C THR A 440 -15.49 39.73 3.85
N ASP A 441 -15.93 39.97 5.08
CA ASP A 441 -17.34 40.16 5.46
C ASP A 441 -17.93 41.41 4.74
N PRO A 442 -19.07 41.31 4.03
CA PRO A 442 -19.54 42.39 3.15
C PRO A 442 -20.09 43.58 3.93
N THR A 443 -19.41 44.73 3.83
CA THR A 443 -19.83 45.97 4.50
C THR A 443 -21.06 46.60 3.87
N THR A 444 -21.96 47.08 4.74
CA THR A 444 -23.28 47.64 4.40
C THR A 444 -23.20 48.91 3.54
N PRO A 445 -24.04 49.07 2.49
CA PRO A 445 -23.87 50.13 1.49
C PRO A 445 -24.54 51.47 1.83
N GLY A 446 -23.95 52.55 1.28
CA GLY A 446 -24.50 53.92 1.20
C GLY A 446 -23.39 54.98 1.23
N GLU A 447 -23.43 56.08 0.48
CA GLU A 447 -24.34 56.50 -0.60
C GLU A 447 -23.61 57.53 -1.51
N ASP A 448 -23.88 57.50 -2.81
CA ASP A 448 -23.51 58.45 -3.88
C ASP A 448 -22.19 59.28 -3.78
N SER A 449 -21.15 58.79 -4.47
CA SER A 449 -20.21 59.65 -5.24
C SER A 449 -19.54 58.86 -6.37
N LYS A 450 -19.51 59.45 -7.57
CA LYS A 450 -18.79 58.97 -8.77
C LYS A 450 -18.00 60.17 -9.31
N PRO A 451 -16.69 60.06 -9.63
CA PRO A 451 -16.14 58.99 -10.48
C PRO A 451 -14.82 58.34 -10.00
N GLU A 452 -14.35 57.42 -10.86
CA GLU A 452 -13.04 56.78 -10.88
C GLU A 452 -12.76 55.69 -9.82
N GLN A 453 -11.74 54.88 -10.12
CA GLN A 453 -11.50 53.55 -9.58
C GLN A 453 -10.50 53.61 -8.42
N PRO A 454 -10.82 53.06 -7.23
CA PRO A 454 -9.82 52.70 -6.24
C PRO A 454 -9.33 51.27 -6.49
N GLU A 455 -8.03 51.09 -6.69
CA GLU A 455 -7.41 49.77 -6.68
C GLU A 455 -7.48 49.11 -5.29
N GLN A 456 -7.47 47.78 -5.23
CA GLN A 456 -7.00 47.10 -4.02
C GLN A 456 -5.52 47.47 -3.83
N PRO A 457 -5.02 47.61 -2.59
CA PRO A 457 -3.61 47.92 -2.37
C PRO A 457 -2.75 46.80 -2.96
N GLU A 458 -2.02 47.12 -4.03
CA GLU A 458 -0.94 46.26 -4.50
C GLU A 458 0.01 46.03 -3.32
N GLN A 459 0.23 44.76 -2.97
CA GLN A 459 1.22 44.40 -1.96
C GLN A 459 2.56 44.91 -2.48
N GLU A 460 3.15 45.93 -1.83
CA GLU A 460 4.34 46.62 -2.37
C GLU A 460 5.43 45.60 -2.70
N THR A 461 5.65 45.37 -3.99
CA THR A 461 6.71 44.48 -4.48
C THR A 461 7.93 45.26 -4.92
N ILE A 462 9.10 44.66 -4.70
CA ILE A 462 10.40 45.20 -5.09
C ILE A 462 11.08 44.29 -6.11
N THR A 463 12.10 44.83 -6.76
CA THR A 463 13.00 44.14 -7.68
C THR A 463 14.40 44.03 -7.07
N ILE A 464 14.96 42.81 -7.04
CA ILE A 464 16.39 42.60 -6.80
C ILE A 464 17.09 42.43 -8.16
N THR A 465 18.10 43.27 -8.42
CA THR A 465 18.92 43.22 -9.64
C THR A 465 20.31 42.67 -9.33
N MET A 466 20.82 41.73 -10.13
CA MET A 466 22.18 41.22 -10.05
C MET A 466 23.10 41.96 -11.03
N LYS A 467 24.31 42.32 -10.60
CA LYS A 467 25.36 42.90 -11.45
C LYS A 467 26.73 42.25 -11.20
N ALA A 468 27.59 42.23 -12.20
CA ALA A 468 29.00 41.82 -12.07
C ALA A 468 29.94 43.02 -12.24
N ILE A 469 30.91 43.15 -11.34
CA ILE A 469 31.95 44.19 -11.36
C ILE A 469 33.32 43.50 -11.44
N VAL A 470 34.11 43.82 -12.46
CA VAL A 470 35.46 43.27 -12.66
C VAL A 470 36.42 44.44 -12.92
N ASP A 471 37.55 44.50 -12.19
CA ASP A 471 38.52 45.61 -12.26
C ASP A 471 37.89 47.00 -12.00
N GLY A 472 36.85 47.05 -11.14
CA GLY A 472 36.09 48.27 -10.85
C GLY A 472 35.17 48.74 -12.00
N LYS A 473 34.81 47.87 -12.95
CA LYS A 473 33.90 48.16 -14.05
C LYS A 473 32.74 47.18 -14.08
N GLU A 474 31.55 47.68 -14.35
CA GLU A 474 30.39 46.84 -14.63
C GLU A 474 30.60 46.04 -15.92
N VAL A 475 30.46 44.72 -15.83
CA VAL A 475 30.48 43.79 -16.97
C VAL A 475 29.05 43.58 -17.43
N ASN A 476 28.81 43.74 -18.73
CA ASN A 476 27.51 43.46 -19.32
C ASN A 476 27.23 41.95 -19.26
N LEU A 477 26.28 41.54 -18.42
CA LEU A 477 25.92 40.13 -18.26
C LEU A 477 25.23 39.56 -19.53
N GLU A 478 24.66 40.41 -20.40
CA GLU A 478 24.14 40.01 -21.72
C GLU A 478 25.26 39.55 -22.67
N GLU A 479 26.49 40.07 -22.52
CA GLU A 479 27.66 39.62 -23.27
C GLU A 479 28.23 38.28 -22.75
N LEU A 480 27.77 37.83 -21.56
CA LEU A 480 28.01 36.50 -21.00
C LEU A 480 26.82 35.54 -21.21
N GLY A 481 25.80 35.95 -21.97
CA GLY A 481 24.64 35.12 -22.31
C GLY A 481 23.46 35.20 -21.33
N LEU A 482 23.52 36.04 -20.30
CA LEU A 482 22.47 36.22 -19.29
C LEU A 482 21.58 37.41 -19.63
N THR A 483 20.26 37.25 -19.63
CA THR A 483 19.33 38.33 -19.97
C THR A 483 19.03 39.26 -18.80
N LEU A 484 18.35 40.37 -19.11
CA LEU A 484 17.66 41.23 -18.14
C LEU A 484 16.65 40.49 -17.23
N GLU A 485 16.26 39.25 -17.56
CA GLU A 485 15.35 38.44 -16.75
C GLU A 485 16.10 37.48 -15.81
N ASP A 486 17.23 36.94 -16.25
CA ASP A 486 18.15 36.12 -15.42
C ASP A 486 18.90 36.99 -14.37
N THR A 487 18.90 38.30 -14.58
CA THR A 487 19.55 39.30 -13.72
C THR A 487 18.57 40.12 -12.89
N GLN A 488 17.25 39.86 -12.93
CA GLN A 488 16.25 40.61 -12.16
C GLN A 488 15.15 39.72 -11.56
N ILE A 489 15.17 39.56 -10.24
CA ILE A 489 14.10 38.91 -9.47
C ILE A 489 13.03 39.96 -9.15
N LYS A 490 11.82 39.82 -9.71
CA LYS A 490 10.71 40.77 -9.61
C LYS A 490 9.55 40.19 -8.81
N GLY A 491 8.75 41.06 -8.20
CA GLY A 491 7.57 40.65 -7.43
C GLY A 491 7.87 40.22 -5.99
N ILE A 492 9.08 40.52 -5.48
CA ILE A 492 9.48 40.19 -4.11
C ILE A 492 8.68 41.06 -3.13
N ALA A 493 8.06 40.48 -2.11
CA ALA A 493 7.33 41.25 -1.11
C ALA A 493 8.25 42.17 -0.28
N LYS A 494 7.85 43.41 -0.05
CA LYS A 494 8.58 44.33 0.84
C LYS A 494 8.73 43.77 2.25
N GLY A 495 9.94 43.86 2.81
CA GLY A 495 10.33 43.29 4.10
C GLY A 495 11.04 41.91 4.02
N SER A 496 11.22 41.39 2.81
CA SER A 496 11.88 40.10 2.51
C SER A 496 13.30 39.98 3.07
N VAL A 497 13.67 38.83 3.64
CA VAL A 497 15.00 38.55 4.19
C VAL A 497 15.67 37.36 3.50
N LEU A 498 17.01 37.36 3.47
CA LEU A 498 17.82 36.19 3.08
C LEU A 498 18.07 35.25 4.26
N SER A 499 18.01 33.94 4.03
CA SER A 499 18.50 32.94 4.97
C SER A 499 20.02 32.70 4.85
N GLU A 500 20.62 32.02 5.83
CA GLU A 500 22.03 31.56 5.72
C GLU A 500 22.20 30.47 4.65
N ALA A 501 21.14 29.75 4.27
CA ALA A 501 21.16 28.80 3.17
C ALA A 501 21.12 29.52 1.82
N ASP A 502 20.30 30.56 1.67
CA ASP A 502 20.20 31.39 0.46
C ASP A 502 21.56 32.02 0.12
N LEU A 503 22.27 32.55 1.13
CA LEU A 503 23.63 33.08 0.96
C LEU A 503 24.65 32.02 0.53
N LYS A 504 24.47 30.76 0.95
CA LYS A 504 25.37 29.66 0.61
C LYS A 504 25.09 29.11 -0.80
N GLU A 505 23.83 29.12 -1.23
CA GLU A 505 23.48 28.86 -2.64
C GLU A 505 24.02 29.99 -3.53
N LEU A 506 23.83 31.25 -3.13
CA LEU A 506 24.39 32.42 -3.81
C LEU A 506 25.92 32.35 -3.94
N ASP A 507 26.66 31.94 -2.90
CA ASP A 507 28.11 31.76 -3.01
C ASP A 507 28.53 30.68 -4.03
N SER A 508 27.68 29.70 -4.34
CA SER A 508 28.00 28.72 -5.39
C SER A 508 28.01 29.32 -6.80
N MET A 509 27.29 30.42 -7.04
CA MET A 509 27.23 31.10 -8.34
C MET A 509 28.59 31.64 -8.80
N LYS A 510 29.51 31.94 -7.88
CA LYS A 510 30.86 32.45 -8.19
C LYS A 510 31.65 31.52 -9.11
N ASP A 511 31.43 30.20 -8.99
CA ASP A 511 32.19 29.19 -9.72
C ASP A 511 31.72 29.09 -11.20
N GLY A 512 30.59 29.70 -11.53
CA GLY A 512 30.08 29.83 -12.91
C GLY A 512 30.73 30.96 -13.70
N PHE A 513 31.46 31.88 -13.04
CA PHE A 513 32.07 33.06 -13.67
C PHE A 513 33.60 33.01 -13.59
N ASN A 514 34.24 32.47 -14.63
CA ASN A 514 35.70 32.41 -14.73
C ASN A 514 36.28 33.67 -15.41
N PHE A 515 36.60 34.69 -14.61
CA PHE A 515 37.35 35.87 -15.08
C PHE A 515 38.87 35.66 -14.91
N GLU A 516 39.54 35.27 -16.00
CA GLU A 516 40.98 35.02 -16.00
C GLU A 516 41.78 36.25 -15.53
N GLY A 517 42.62 36.08 -14.51
CA GLY A 517 43.41 37.16 -13.90
C GLY A 517 42.72 37.93 -12.77
N TYR A 518 41.57 37.46 -12.27
CA TYR A 518 40.82 38.07 -11.16
C TYR A 518 40.50 37.05 -10.05
N THR A 519 40.10 37.54 -8.88
CA THR A 519 39.66 36.75 -7.72
C THR A 519 38.31 37.26 -7.24
N PHE A 520 37.37 36.36 -6.96
CA PHE A 520 36.05 36.73 -6.43
C PHE A 520 36.15 37.29 -5.01
N LYS A 521 35.50 38.43 -4.78
CA LYS A 521 35.52 39.22 -3.55
C LYS A 521 34.30 38.99 -2.65
N GLY A 522 33.17 38.61 -3.25
CA GLY A 522 31.89 38.41 -2.56
C GLY A 522 30.72 39.19 -3.19
N PHE A 523 29.61 39.23 -2.44
CA PHE A 523 28.35 39.90 -2.79
C PHE A 523 28.12 41.13 -1.92
N PHE A 524 27.80 42.25 -2.54
CA PHE A 524 27.73 43.57 -1.91
C PHE A 524 26.47 44.34 -2.36
N LEU A 525 26.07 45.36 -1.59
CA LEU A 525 24.98 46.28 -1.94
C LEU A 525 25.48 47.55 -2.64
N ASP A 526 26.78 47.77 -2.66
CA ASP A 526 27.50 48.88 -3.31
C ASP A 526 28.49 48.39 -4.37
N VAL A 527 28.86 49.27 -5.30
CA VAL A 527 29.77 48.95 -6.42
C VAL A 527 31.25 48.95 -5.99
N GLU A 528 31.58 49.66 -4.91
CA GLU A 528 32.91 49.70 -4.29
C GLU A 528 33.24 48.42 -3.49
N GLY A 529 32.23 47.70 -3.01
CA GLY A 529 32.36 46.48 -2.23
C GLY A 529 32.69 46.73 -0.76
N THR A 530 31.93 47.62 -0.12
CA THR A 530 32.07 48.05 1.28
C THR A 530 30.87 47.68 2.15
N GLU A 531 29.70 47.43 1.57
CA GLU A 531 28.47 46.98 2.22
C GLU A 531 28.17 45.51 1.87
N PRO A 532 28.78 44.52 2.56
CA PRO A 532 28.57 43.11 2.26
C PRO A 532 27.15 42.66 2.58
N LEU A 533 26.60 41.83 1.69
CA LEU A 533 25.29 41.20 1.80
C LEU A 533 25.22 40.27 3.03
N LYS A 534 24.08 40.24 3.73
CA LYS A 534 23.90 39.55 5.03
C LYS A 534 22.53 38.89 5.14
N ALA A 535 22.49 37.75 5.84
CA ALA A 535 21.25 37.08 6.20
C ALA A 535 20.44 37.89 7.23
N SER A 536 19.14 37.66 7.28
CA SER A 536 18.18 38.34 8.18
C SER A 536 18.08 39.88 8.04
N VAL A 537 18.66 40.48 7.00
CA VAL A 537 18.48 41.90 6.67
C VAL A 537 17.30 42.05 5.70
N PRO A 538 16.29 42.89 6.01
CA PRO A 538 15.10 43.01 5.16
C PRO A 538 15.31 43.99 3.99
N PHE A 539 15.04 43.54 2.78
CA PHE A 539 14.92 44.38 1.59
C PHE A 539 13.59 45.15 1.65
N ASN A 540 13.65 46.48 1.54
CA ASN A 540 12.48 47.37 1.67
C ASN A 540 12.20 48.24 0.44
N GLU A 541 13.09 48.18 -0.56
CA GLU A 541 13.05 48.93 -1.81
C GLU A 541 13.84 48.18 -2.90
N ASP A 542 13.72 48.59 -4.16
CA ASP A 542 14.47 48.01 -5.28
C ASP A 542 15.98 48.02 -5.01
N THR A 543 16.59 46.84 -4.98
CA THR A 543 17.95 46.64 -4.48
C THR A 543 18.84 46.06 -5.58
N THR A 544 20.10 46.51 -5.66
CA THR A 544 21.11 45.90 -6.54
C THR A 544 22.13 45.13 -5.72
N ILE A 545 22.42 43.89 -6.10
CA ILE A 545 23.46 43.05 -5.53
C ILE A 545 24.61 42.98 -6.54
N TYR A 546 25.79 43.43 -6.11
CA TYR A 546 27.02 43.45 -6.88
C TYR A 546 27.88 42.24 -6.54
N MET A 547 28.12 41.40 -7.54
CA MET A 547 29.15 40.36 -7.55
C MET A 547 30.46 41.02 -7.96
N ILE A 548 31.50 40.98 -7.12
CA ILE A 548 32.73 41.75 -7.38
C ILE A 548 33.94 40.82 -7.54
N TRP A 549 34.77 41.07 -8.54
CA TRP A 549 36.08 40.43 -8.75
C TRP A 549 37.20 41.48 -8.76
N ASP A 550 38.09 41.39 -7.78
CA ASP A 550 39.29 42.22 -7.70
C ASP A 550 40.42 41.61 -8.56
N LYS A 551 41.31 42.46 -9.11
CA LYS A 551 42.39 42.02 -10.02
C LYS A 551 43.51 41.29 -9.27
N ASN A 552 43.99 40.18 -9.83
CA ASN A 552 45.17 39.49 -9.31
C ASN A 552 46.41 40.35 -9.59
N ILE A 553 46.93 41.01 -8.57
CA ILE A 553 48.15 41.83 -8.68
C ILE A 553 49.35 40.90 -8.64
N ASP A 554 49.93 40.61 -9.81
CA ASP A 554 51.25 39.99 -9.92
C ASP A 554 52.31 40.92 -9.31
N VAL A 555 52.66 40.67 -8.05
CA VAL A 555 53.77 41.35 -7.38
C VAL A 555 55.07 40.78 -7.93
N THR A 556 55.52 41.30 -9.07
CA THR A 556 56.85 41.01 -9.62
C THR A 556 57.91 41.59 -8.69
N VAL A 557 58.33 40.79 -7.70
CA VAL A 557 59.48 41.10 -6.84
C VAL A 557 60.74 41.02 -7.71
N THR A 558 61.16 42.17 -8.25
CA THR A 558 62.40 42.31 -9.01
C THR A 558 63.58 41.90 -8.11
N PRO A 559 64.31 40.81 -8.39
CA PRO A 559 65.38 40.37 -7.50
C PRO A 559 66.54 41.36 -7.56
N ASN A 560 66.86 42.02 -6.45
CA ASN A 560 68.06 42.85 -6.36
C ASN A 560 69.30 41.93 -6.31
N PRO A 561 70.26 42.04 -7.25
CA PRO A 561 71.28 41.00 -7.43
C PRO A 561 72.54 41.24 -6.59
N GLU A 562 72.56 40.86 -5.31
CA GLU A 562 73.80 40.75 -4.53
C GLU A 562 73.73 39.75 -3.35
N ASP A 563 74.90 39.23 -2.99
CA ASP A 563 75.27 38.31 -1.87
C ASP A 563 74.62 36.92 -1.66
N THR A 564 75.23 35.93 -2.32
CA THR A 564 76.11 34.86 -1.76
C THR A 564 75.73 33.95 -0.56
N ASP A 565 76.32 32.75 -0.64
CA ASP A 565 76.68 31.77 0.41
C ASP A 565 75.61 30.95 1.21
N LYS A 566 75.28 29.78 0.60
CA LYS A 566 75.58 28.43 1.15
C LYS A 566 74.60 27.75 2.16
N PRO A 567 74.76 26.42 2.42
CA PRO A 567 73.61 25.48 2.43
C PRO A 567 73.37 24.84 3.81
N VAL A 568 72.67 23.67 3.83
CA VAL A 568 72.42 22.64 4.88
C VAL A 568 70.90 22.34 4.93
N GLN A 569 70.38 21.10 4.95
CA GLN A 569 70.98 19.75 4.94
C GLN A 569 70.08 18.70 4.25
N ASP A 570 70.64 17.52 3.96
CA ASP A 570 69.91 16.32 3.50
C ASP A 570 68.95 15.70 4.52
N THR A 571 67.91 15.01 4.01
CA THR A 571 67.70 13.54 4.18
C THR A 571 66.59 13.12 3.19
N THR A 572 66.81 12.33 2.13
CA THR A 572 67.02 10.85 2.08
C THR A 572 65.95 10.08 2.89
N THR A 573 65.28 9.03 2.40
CA THR A 573 65.36 8.19 1.18
C THR A 573 63.99 7.44 1.03
N ASN A 574 63.54 6.80 -0.06
CA ASN A 574 64.23 5.99 -1.08
C ASN A 574 63.52 5.97 -2.46
N LYS A 575 64.28 5.54 -3.48
CA LYS A 575 63.90 5.16 -4.87
C LYS A 575 63.98 3.61 -4.96
N PRO A 576 63.86 2.88 -6.09
CA PRO A 576 63.24 3.13 -7.41
C PRO A 576 62.22 2.00 -7.76
N GLU A 577 61.88 1.52 -8.97
CA GLU A 577 61.99 1.77 -10.44
C GLU A 577 60.77 1.00 -11.06
N GLN A 578 60.39 0.85 -12.34
CA GLN A 578 60.86 1.21 -13.70
C GLN A 578 59.62 1.20 -14.65
N LYS A 579 59.80 1.45 -15.96
CA LYS A 579 58.75 1.43 -17.01
C LYS A 579 59.31 0.83 -18.33
N PRO A 580 58.48 0.14 -19.13
CA PRO A 580 58.37 0.31 -20.59
C PRO A 580 56.88 0.38 -21.03
N ALA A 581 56.45 0.43 -22.30
CA ALA A 581 56.84 1.17 -23.52
C ALA A 581 55.60 1.10 -24.47
N GLU A 582 54.92 2.19 -24.82
CA GLU A 582 55.20 3.13 -25.93
C GLU A 582 54.83 2.64 -27.35
N SER A 583 53.76 3.24 -27.91
CA SER A 583 53.46 3.53 -29.34
C SER A 583 51.97 3.96 -29.41
N ASP A 584 51.59 5.19 -29.74
CA ASP A 584 51.80 6.01 -30.95
C ASP A 584 50.78 5.76 -32.08
N LYS A 585 49.73 6.61 -32.12
CA LYS A 585 49.36 7.37 -33.33
C LYS A 585 48.37 8.52 -33.06
N THR A 586 48.58 9.60 -33.81
CA THR A 586 47.81 10.85 -33.89
C THR A 586 46.46 10.65 -34.66
N VAL A 587 45.48 11.57 -34.72
CA VAL A 587 45.47 13.06 -34.71
C VAL A 587 44.24 13.62 -33.95
N LYS A 588 44.31 14.90 -33.54
CA LYS A 588 43.30 15.72 -32.84
C LYS A 588 41.91 15.82 -33.51
N THR A 589 40.88 16.05 -32.68
CA THR A 589 40.19 17.34 -32.57
C THR A 589 40.11 17.75 -31.09
N ASP A 590 39.86 19.02 -30.80
CA ASP A 590 39.86 19.58 -29.44
C ASP A 590 38.44 19.50 -28.80
N ASP A 591 38.34 19.35 -27.47
CA ASP A 591 37.27 19.91 -26.59
C ASP A 591 37.47 19.45 -25.12
N ASN A 592 37.95 20.36 -24.26
CA ASN A 592 38.10 20.15 -22.81
C ASN A 592 36.97 20.88 -22.05
N SER A 593 35.77 20.29 -21.99
CA SER A 593 34.63 20.83 -21.24
C SER A 593 33.64 19.74 -20.79
N GLN A 594 34.11 18.84 -19.92
CA GLN A 594 33.26 17.93 -19.16
C GLN A 594 33.60 18.08 -17.67
N THR A 595 32.58 18.26 -16.82
CA THR A 595 32.64 18.85 -15.46
C THR A 595 32.66 20.40 -15.49
N ILE A 596 32.01 21.03 -14.47
CA ILE A 596 31.82 22.49 -14.27
C ILE A 596 30.75 23.09 -15.23
N LEU A 597 29.63 23.67 -14.79
CA LEU A 597 29.02 23.80 -13.45
C LEU A 597 27.49 23.98 -13.55
N TYR A 598 26.72 23.58 -12.53
CA TYR A 598 25.37 24.10 -12.25
C TYR A 598 25.47 25.29 -11.28
N GLY A 599 24.94 26.47 -11.63
CA GLY A 599 24.96 27.59 -10.67
C GLY A 599 24.54 28.96 -11.19
N LEU A 600 23.26 29.14 -11.56
CA LEU A 600 22.65 30.48 -11.62
C LEU A 600 21.10 30.47 -11.53
N MET A 601 20.55 30.12 -10.37
CA MET A 601 19.20 30.55 -9.96
C MET A 601 19.20 30.78 -8.45
N LEU A 602 18.90 32.00 -8.02
CA LEU A 602 18.74 32.36 -6.61
C LEU A 602 17.38 31.85 -6.10
N SER A 603 17.35 30.75 -5.35
CA SER A 603 16.13 30.32 -4.65
C SER A 603 15.97 31.10 -3.34
N LEU A 604 15.60 32.38 -3.45
CA LEU A 604 15.36 33.22 -2.28
C LEU A 604 14.14 32.70 -1.51
N SER A 605 14.39 31.98 -0.42
CA SER A 605 13.40 31.27 0.40
C SER A 605 12.61 32.20 1.34
N ILE A 606 12.24 33.36 0.80
CA ILE A 606 11.39 34.35 1.42
C ILE A 606 10.00 33.75 1.64
N VAL A 607 9.46 33.93 2.84
CA VAL A 607 8.09 33.53 3.19
C VAL A 607 7.09 34.49 2.50
N GLY A 608 6.80 34.23 1.22
CA GLY A 608 5.89 35.02 0.40
C GLY A 608 5.75 34.46 -1.02
N THR A 609 4.55 33.99 -1.36
CA THR A 609 4.10 33.45 -2.66
C THR A 609 4.77 34.05 -3.91
N GLY A 610 5.59 33.27 -4.64
CA GLY A 610 6.28 33.81 -5.84
C GLY A 610 6.95 32.83 -6.83
N ILE A 611 6.66 31.53 -6.83
CA ILE A 611 7.52 30.53 -7.52
C ILE A 611 7.16 30.25 -9.00
N VAL A 612 5.87 30.25 -9.38
CA VAL A 612 5.40 29.58 -10.62
C VAL A 612 5.75 30.31 -11.93
N VAL A 613 6.02 31.62 -11.90
CA VAL A 613 6.16 32.44 -13.13
C VAL A 613 7.53 32.32 -13.82
N LEU A 614 8.56 31.87 -13.10
CA LEU A 614 9.97 31.92 -13.58
C LEU A 614 10.42 30.68 -14.38
N ASN A 615 9.97 29.47 -14.03
CA ASN A 615 10.38 28.25 -14.75
C ASN A 615 10.05 28.31 -16.26
N LYS A 616 8.96 29.01 -16.64
CA LYS A 616 8.51 29.15 -18.03
C LYS A 616 9.40 30.07 -18.91
N LYS A 617 10.52 30.58 -18.36
CA LYS A 617 11.52 31.40 -19.06
C LYS A 617 12.82 30.64 -19.33
N ARG A 618 13.21 29.70 -18.46
CA ARG A 618 14.34 28.76 -18.61
C ARG A 618 14.39 28.15 -20.02
N GLU A 619 13.26 27.61 -20.50
CA GLU A 619 13.15 26.95 -21.81
C GLU A 619 13.39 27.87 -23.01
N LYS A 620 13.10 29.17 -22.90
CA LYS A 620 13.31 30.13 -24.01
C LYS A 620 14.77 30.53 -24.20
N LEU A 621 15.62 30.27 -23.19
CA LEU A 621 17.05 30.52 -23.24
C LEU A 621 17.85 29.25 -23.56
N LEU A 622 17.39 28.08 -23.10
CA LEU A 622 17.91 26.76 -23.50
C LEU A 622 17.78 26.43 -25.00
N ASN A 623 17.14 27.29 -25.79
CA ASN A 623 16.92 27.15 -27.24
C ASN A 623 17.63 28.26 -28.07
N LYS A 624 18.72 28.83 -27.56
CA LYS A 624 19.58 29.82 -28.24
C LYS A 624 21.05 29.54 -28.03
#